data_AF-A0A1G8VBH7-F1
#
_entry.id   AF-A0A1G8VBH7-F1
#
_cell.length_a   1.000
_cell.length_b   1.000
_cell.length_c   1.000
_cell.angle_alpha   90.00
_cell.angle_beta   90.00
_cell.angle_gamma   90.00
#
_symmetry.space_group_name_H-M   'P 1'
#
loop_
_entity.id
_entity.type
_entity.pdbx_description
1 polymer ?
#
loop_
_entity_poly.entity_id
_entity_poly.type
_entity_poly.pdbx_seq_one_letter_code
_entity_poly.pdbx_strand_id
1 'polypeptide(L)'
;MSDKKRPAGKKVDGQPRYIENNPSASTKGTKHLYWLAPLIIAVLIVPLLIFHLGSGGGEETASEEGASTEETADSGEESSEEGGGEGEETASSGDVDAEGIARDNCASCHGQDFSGSMGPALAGTSLSEEDFTTTVREGQGSMPAFSADQIADEELTAMYQFFSEQ
;
A
#
# COMPACT_ATOMS: atom_id res chain seq x y z
N MET A 1 54.23 8.87 -8.79
CA MET A 1 53.44 10.08 -9.10
C MET A 1 52.68 9.81 -10.39
N SER A 2 51.38 9.56 -10.32
CA SER A 2 50.54 9.37 -11.51
C SER A 2 49.30 10.22 -11.37
N ASP A 3 49.38 11.43 -11.89
CA ASP A 3 48.31 12.41 -12.01
C ASP A 3 47.17 11.86 -12.88
N LYS A 4 46.17 11.25 -12.23
CA LYS A 4 44.89 10.89 -12.86
C LYS A 4 44.01 12.14 -12.90
N LYS A 5 44.00 12.82 -14.04
CA LYS A 5 43.15 13.97 -14.32
C LYS A 5 41.67 13.52 -14.31
N ARG A 6 40.94 13.89 -13.25
CA ARG A 6 39.51 13.58 -13.09
C ARG A 6 38.66 14.51 -13.98
N PRO A 7 37.58 14.03 -14.60
CA PRO A 7 36.69 14.88 -15.40
C PRO A 7 35.95 15.89 -14.52
N ALA A 8 35.75 17.10 -15.05
CA ALA A 8 35.12 18.20 -14.34
C ALA A 8 33.60 17.94 -14.19
N GLY A 9 33.18 17.56 -12.98
CA GLY A 9 31.76 17.51 -12.62
C GLY A 9 31.15 18.92 -12.60
N LYS A 10 29.89 19.06 -13.02
CA LYS A 10 29.12 20.30 -12.85
C LYS A 10 28.93 20.54 -11.35
N LYS A 11 29.37 21.71 -10.89
CA LYS A 11 29.22 22.15 -9.49
C LYS A 11 27.82 22.74 -9.36
N VAL A 12 26.91 22.00 -8.75
CA VAL A 12 25.71 22.55 -8.13
C VAL A 12 26.04 22.55 -6.64
N ASP A 13 26.15 23.74 -6.05
CA ASP A 13 26.27 23.96 -4.59
C ASP A 13 27.56 23.55 -3.88
N GLY A 14 28.68 23.42 -4.59
CA GLY A 14 30.00 23.35 -3.96
C GLY A 14 30.37 22.01 -3.30
N GLN A 15 29.53 20.98 -3.39
CA GLN A 15 29.82 19.65 -2.84
C GLN A 15 30.01 18.61 -3.97
N PRO A 16 31.13 17.84 -4.01
CA PRO A 16 31.38 16.90 -5.09
C PRO A 16 30.56 15.61 -4.89
N ARG A 17 29.34 15.57 -5.42
CA ARG A 17 28.55 14.34 -5.51
C ARG A 17 28.85 13.64 -6.83
N TYR A 18 29.33 12.40 -6.77
CA TYR A 18 29.50 11.55 -7.94
C TYR A 18 28.19 10.76 -8.14
N ILE A 19 27.52 10.98 -9.27
CA ILE A 19 26.32 10.23 -9.64
C ILE A 19 26.80 8.92 -10.28
N GLU A 20 26.65 7.81 -9.56
CA GLU A 20 26.96 6.48 -10.06
C GLU A 20 25.69 5.90 -10.69
N ASN A 21 25.62 5.89 -12.02
CA ASN A 21 24.49 5.30 -12.75
C ASN A 21 24.60 3.76 -12.69
N ASN A 22 23.68 3.10 -11.98
CA ASN A 22 23.55 1.65 -11.98
C ASN A 22 22.45 1.20 -12.98
N PRO A 23 22.77 0.45 -14.04
CA PRO A 23 21.75 -0.12 -14.93
C PRO A 23 21.26 -1.48 -14.42
N SER A 24 20.14 -1.53 -13.69
CA SER A 24 19.48 -2.80 -13.34
C SER A 24 18.25 -3.08 -14.22
N ALA A 25 18.49 -3.49 -15.46
CA ALA A 25 17.46 -4.15 -16.27
C ALA A 25 17.54 -5.68 -16.09
N SER A 26 16.56 -6.29 -15.43
CA SER A 26 16.25 -7.70 -15.63
C SER A 26 14.79 -8.00 -15.28
N THR A 27 13.87 -7.68 -16.19
CA THR A 27 12.51 -8.22 -16.17
C THR A 27 12.52 -9.62 -16.81
N LYS A 28 12.39 -10.66 -15.99
CA LYS A 28 12.04 -12.01 -16.48
C LYS A 28 10.99 -12.61 -15.57
N GLY A 29 9.79 -12.87 -16.10
CA GLY A 29 9.06 -14.07 -15.68
C GLY A 29 7.55 -14.07 -15.51
N THR A 30 6.74 -13.09 -15.98
CA THR A 30 5.27 -13.14 -15.77
C THR A 30 4.52 -14.19 -16.60
N LYS A 31 5.21 -14.97 -17.45
CA LYS A 31 4.57 -15.96 -18.36
C LYS A 31 3.99 -17.19 -17.66
N HIS A 32 4.49 -17.53 -16.46
CA HIS A 32 4.00 -18.71 -15.72
C HIS A 32 2.71 -18.43 -14.93
N LEU A 33 2.42 -17.16 -14.62
CA LEU A 33 1.24 -16.79 -13.84
C LEU A 33 -0.06 -16.91 -14.65
N TYR A 34 0.00 -16.58 -15.95
CA TYR A 34 -1.15 -16.69 -16.85
C TYR A 34 -1.54 -18.14 -17.20
N TRP A 35 -0.64 -19.11 -17.05
CA TRP A 35 -0.96 -20.52 -17.29
C TRP A 35 -1.68 -21.19 -16.11
N LEU A 36 -1.44 -20.71 -14.88
CA LEU A 36 -2.09 -21.21 -13.66
C LEU A 36 -3.39 -20.47 -13.33
N ALA A 37 -3.57 -19.24 -13.85
CA ALA A 37 -4.77 -18.43 -13.67
C ALA A 37 -6.10 -19.15 -14.00
N PRO A 38 -6.30 -19.85 -15.14
CA PRO A 38 -7.57 -20.51 -15.42
C PRO A 38 -7.88 -21.68 -14.47
N LEU A 39 -6.85 -22.33 -13.92
CA LEU A 39 -7.00 -23.46 -12.99
C LEU A 39 -7.41 -22.97 -11.60
N ILE A 40 -6.80 -21.86 -11.15
CA ILE A 40 -7.14 -21.20 -9.88
C ILE A 40 -8.57 -20.63 -9.94
N ILE A 41 -8.94 -19.98 -11.05
CA ILE A 41 -10.30 -19.43 -11.24
C ILE A 41 -11.36 -20.54 -11.24
N ALA A 42 -11.11 -21.68 -11.89
CA ALA A 42 -12.05 -22.81 -11.90
C ALA A 42 -12.23 -23.44 -10.52
N VAL A 43 -11.16 -23.56 -9.72
CA VAL A 43 -11.22 -24.10 -8.35
C VAL A 43 -12.01 -23.19 -7.40
N LEU A 44 -12.02 -21.88 -7.63
CA LEU A 44 -12.74 -20.94 -6.77
C LEU A 44 -14.21 -20.73 -7.20
N ILE A 45 -14.50 -20.72 -8.52
CA ILE A 45 -15.84 -20.42 -9.01
C ILE A 45 -16.78 -21.65 -8.97
N VAL A 46 -16.27 -22.86 -9.22
CA VAL A 46 -17.09 -24.09 -9.23
C VAL A 46 -17.77 -24.41 -7.89
N PRO A 47 -17.10 -24.35 -6.72
CA PRO A 47 -17.77 -24.58 -5.44
C PRO A 47 -18.77 -23.47 -5.09
N LEU A 48 -18.50 -22.22 -5.48
CA LEU A 48 -19.42 -21.09 -5.32
C LEU A 48 -20.73 -21.28 -6.09
N LEU A 49 -20.66 -21.81 -7.32
CA LEU A 49 -21.85 -22.12 -8.12
C LEU A 49 -22.66 -23.30 -7.56
N ILE A 50 -21.98 -24.31 -7.00
CA ILE A 50 -22.65 -25.45 -6.34
C ILE A 50 -23.38 -25.00 -5.07
N PHE A 51 -22.78 -24.08 -4.31
CA PHE A 51 -23.39 -23.52 -3.10
C PHE A 51 -24.61 -22.66 -3.41
N HIS A 52 -24.60 -21.89 -4.51
CA HIS A 52 -25.72 -21.02 -4.87
C HIS A 52 -26.93 -21.71 -5.52
N LEU A 53 -26.78 -22.91 -6.10
CA LEU A 53 -27.91 -23.70 -6.62
C LEU A 53 -28.42 -24.77 -5.62
N GLY A 54 -27.73 -24.96 -4.50
CA GLY A 54 -27.99 -26.04 -3.53
C GLY A 54 -28.84 -25.65 -2.33
N SER A 55 -29.96 -24.93 -2.51
CA SER A 55 -30.97 -24.77 -1.45
C SER A 55 -32.15 -25.72 -1.73
N GLY A 56 -32.15 -26.89 -1.10
CA GLY A 56 -33.18 -27.91 -1.29
C GLY A 56 -33.05 -29.12 -0.36
N GLY A 57 -33.32 -28.89 0.93
CA GLY A 57 -33.86 -29.77 1.99
C GLY A 57 -33.65 -31.30 2.04
N GLY A 58 -33.41 -31.81 3.25
CA GLY A 58 -33.81 -33.16 3.69
C GLY A 58 -32.89 -33.86 4.69
N GLU A 59 -33.31 -33.87 5.96
CA GLU A 59 -33.01 -34.79 7.10
C GLU A 59 -32.69 -36.27 6.72
N GLU A 60 -31.90 -37.07 7.44
CA GLU A 60 -32.24 -37.67 8.74
C GLU A 60 -31.09 -38.44 9.45
N THR A 61 -30.92 -38.15 10.74
CA THR A 61 -30.71 -39.05 11.90
C THR A 61 -29.41 -39.85 12.19
N ALA A 62 -28.97 -39.60 13.44
CA ALA A 62 -28.45 -40.51 14.48
C ALA A 62 -26.92 -40.75 14.55
N SER A 63 -26.18 -40.15 15.52
CA SER A 63 -26.06 -40.51 16.97
C SER A 63 -24.84 -41.45 17.17
N GLU A 64 -23.85 -41.27 18.05
CA GLU A 64 -23.73 -40.63 19.38
C GLU A 64 -22.26 -40.17 19.68
N GLU A 65 -22.14 -39.32 20.71
CA GLU A 65 -21.11 -39.31 21.80
C GLU A 65 -19.67 -38.82 21.57
N GLY A 66 -19.32 -37.73 22.29
CA GLY A 66 -17.94 -37.32 22.55
C GLY A 66 -17.78 -35.89 23.07
N ALA A 67 -17.94 -35.72 24.37
CA ALA A 67 -17.81 -34.52 25.19
C ALA A 67 -16.72 -33.47 24.79
N SER A 68 -17.07 -32.18 24.84
CA SER A 68 -16.66 -31.25 25.90
C SER A 68 -17.13 -29.83 25.55
N THR A 69 -18.03 -29.29 26.36
CA THR A 69 -18.33 -27.86 26.45
C THR A 69 -17.19 -27.14 27.16
N GLU A 70 -16.80 -25.96 26.68
CA GLU A 70 -16.88 -24.68 27.39
C GLU A 70 -16.32 -23.55 26.49
N GLU A 71 -17.18 -22.53 26.28
CA GLU A 71 -16.88 -21.09 26.18
C GLU A 71 -15.96 -20.57 25.05
N THR A 72 -16.13 -19.41 24.40
CA THR A 72 -17.16 -18.36 24.22
C THR A 72 -16.59 -17.44 23.11
N ALA A 73 -17.48 -16.65 22.49
CA ALA A 73 -17.21 -15.46 21.66
C ALA A 73 -16.51 -15.70 20.30
N ASP A 74 -17.27 -15.73 19.21
CA ASP A 74 -17.76 -14.55 18.48
C ASP A 74 -16.62 -13.77 17.79
N SER A 75 -16.46 -14.04 16.50
CA SER A 75 -15.74 -13.19 15.57
C SER A 75 -16.53 -13.19 14.28
N GLY A 76 -17.50 -12.29 14.23
CA GLY A 76 -18.07 -11.82 12.97
C GLY A 76 -17.03 -10.95 12.28
N GLU A 77 -16.52 -11.45 11.16
CA GLU A 77 -15.72 -10.66 10.22
C GLU A 77 -16.47 -10.65 8.90
N GLU A 78 -17.37 -9.67 8.77
CA GLU A 78 -17.93 -9.27 7.49
C GLU A 78 -16.91 -8.29 6.88
N SER A 79 -16.06 -8.81 5.99
CA SER A 79 -15.15 -8.00 5.20
C SER A 79 -15.93 -7.26 4.12
N SER A 80 -15.63 -5.97 4.08
CA SER A 80 -16.24 -4.93 3.25
C SER A 80 -16.05 -5.20 1.77
N GLU A 81 -17.16 -5.33 1.04
CA GLU A 81 -17.20 -5.19 -0.41
C GLU A 81 -17.22 -3.69 -0.78
N GLU A 82 -16.21 -3.31 -1.58
CA GLU A 82 -16.36 -2.60 -2.85
C GLU A 82 -17.33 -1.42 -2.92
N GLY A 83 -16.78 -0.22 -2.75
CA GLY A 83 -17.39 1.04 -3.17
C GLY A 83 -16.54 1.69 -4.26
N GLY A 84 -16.52 1.09 -5.46
CA GLY A 84 -16.00 1.72 -6.67
C GLY A 84 -16.81 2.98 -7.00
N GLY A 85 -16.22 4.13 -6.72
CA GLY A 85 -16.73 5.45 -7.09
C GLY A 85 -15.74 6.10 -8.03
N GLU A 86 -15.92 5.83 -9.32
CA GLU A 86 -15.30 6.55 -10.42
C GLU A 86 -15.86 7.97 -10.54
N GLY A 87 -14.98 8.97 -10.42
CA GLY A 87 -15.23 10.35 -10.82
C GLY A 87 -14.72 11.39 -9.83
N GLU A 88 -13.57 12.00 -10.10
CA GLU A 88 -13.51 13.39 -10.60
C GLU A 88 -12.03 13.80 -10.82
N GLU A 89 -11.71 14.07 -12.08
CA GLU A 89 -10.43 14.57 -12.54
C GLU A 89 -10.24 16.02 -12.06
N THR A 90 -9.22 16.29 -11.23
CA THR A 90 -8.76 17.67 -10.97
C THR A 90 -7.26 17.76 -11.13
N ALA A 91 -6.81 18.00 -12.37
CA ALA A 91 -5.40 18.21 -12.68
C ALA A 91 -4.91 19.59 -12.21
N SER A 92 -4.39 19.66 -10.98
CA SER A 92 -3.43 20.67 -10.51
C SER A 92 -2.69 20.08 -9.31
N SER A 93 -1.41 19.71 -9.47
CA SER A 93 -0.86 18.54 -8.77
C SER A 93 -1.56 17.21 -9.13
N GLY A 94 -2.59 17.26 -9.97
CA GLY A 94 -3.51 16.15 -10.26
C GLY A 94 -3.22 15.37 -11.51
N ASP A 95 -1.93 15.08 -11.74
CA ASP A 95 -1.55 13.84 -12.41
C ASP A 95 -1.16 12.75 -11.38
N VAL A 96 -0.95 13.14 -10.11
CA VAL A 96 -0.52 12.26 -9.01
C VAL A 96 -1.70 12.05 -8.07
N ASP A 97 -2.14 10.79 -7.92
CA ASP A 97 -3.23 10.42 -7.01
C ASP A 97 -2.74 10.44 -5.55
N ALA A 98 -2.62 11.65 -4.98
CA ALA A 98 -2.09 11.84 -3.64
C ALA A 98 -2.95 11.14 -2.57
N GLU A 99 -4.28 11.17 -2.71
CA GLU A 99 -5.18 10.52 -1.76
C GLU A 99 -5.07 9.00 -1.86
N GLY A 100 -5.05 8.42 -3.07
CA GLY A 100 -4.87 6.98 -3.26
C GLY A 100 -3.54 6.50 -2.69
N ILE A 101 -2.43 7.19 -3.00
CA ILE A 101 -1.11 6.83 -2.48
C ILE A 101 -1.06 6.96 -0.94
N ALA A 102 -1.68 7.99 -0.38
CA ALA A 102 -1.79 8.17 1.07
C ALA A 102 -2.63 7.07 1.74
N ARG A 103 -3.74 6.65 1.13
CA ARG A 103 -4.58 5.55 1.61
C ARG A 103 -3.78 4.24 1.63
N ASP A 104 -3.05 3.96 0.56
CA ASP A 104 -2.30 2.71 0.41
C ASP A 104 -1.10 2.60 1.37
N ASN A 105 -0.41 3.72 1.63
CA ASN A 105 0.85 3.71 2.37
C ASN A 105 0.73 4.21 3.82
N CYS A 106 -0.24 5.07 4.14
CA CYS A 106 -0.28 5.80 5.40
C CYS A 106 -1.49 5.46 6.28
N ALA A 107 -2.65 5.18 5.68
CA ALA A 107 -3.91 5.06 6.41
C ALA A 107 -3.95 3.91 7.43
N SER A 108 -3.22 2.81 7.16
CA SER A 108 -3.15 1.65 8.07
C SER A 108 -2.68 2.00 9.48
N CYS A 109 -1.83 3.02 9.61
CA CYS A 109 -1.31 3.51 10.89
C CYS A 109 -1.91 4.85 11.31
N HIS A 110 -2.24 5.72 10.35
CA HIS A 110 -2.70 7.09 10.61
C HIS A 110 -4.22 7.27 10.52
N GLY A 111 -4.96 6.18 10.33
CA GLY A 111 -6.42 6.18 10.21
C GLY A 111 -6.89 6.39 8.77
N GLN A 112 -8.08 5.86 8.45
CA GLN A 112 -8.68 5.93 7.11
C GLN A 112 -8.97 7.37 6.66
N ASP A 113 -9.22 8.25 7.62
CA ASP A 113 -9.45 9.69 7.45
C ASP A 113 -8.22 10.53 7.79
N PHE A 114 -7.07 9.88 8.07
CA PHE A 114 -5.83 10.53 8.48
C PHE A 114 -5.93 11.34 9.78
N SER A 115 -6.98 11.13 10.59
CA SER A 115 -7.19 11.80 11.89
C SER A 115 -6.31 11.25 13.02
N GLY A 116 -5.53 10.20 12.75
CA GLY A 116 -4.66 9.53 13.69
C GLY A 116 -5.26 8.23 14.24
N SER A 117 -4.39 7.28 14.54
CA SER A 117 -4.75 6.00 15.16
C SER A 117 -3.55 5.45 15.94
N MET A 118 -2.73 4.60 15.31
CA MET A 118 -1.45 4.15 15.87
C MET A 118 -0.39 5.25 15.76
N GLY A 119 -0.43 6.01 14.67
CA GLY A 119 0.33 7.24 14.44
C GLY A 119 -0.50 8.50 14.72
N PRO A 120 0.16 9.67 14.85
CA PRO A 120 -0.53 10.95 15.03
C PRO A 120 -1.37 11.33 13.80
N ALA A 121 -2.27 12.30 13.94
CA ALA A 121 -3.02 12.86 12.83
C ALA A 121 -2.08 13.43 11.76
N LEU A 122 -2.38 13.15 10.49
CA LEU A 122 -1.71 13.75 9.34
C LEU A 122 -2.55 14.87 8.73
N ALA A 123 -3.89 14.75 8.77
CA ALA A 123 -4.80 15.80 8.34
C ALA A 123 -4.56 17.09 9.14
N GLY A 124 -4.42 18.22 8.44
CA GLY A 124 -4.10 19.52 9.03
C GLY A 124 -2.72 19.56 9.68
N THR A 125 -1.75 18.81 9.14
CA THR A 125 -0.39 18.76 9.69
C THR A 125 0.22 20.16 9.87
N SER A 126 0.87 20.36 11.02
CA SER A 126 1.60 21.60 11.34
C SER A 126 3.08 21.56 10.96
N LEU A 127 3.53 20.43 10.39
CA LEU A 127 4.90 20.27 9.93
C LEU A 127 5.16 21.08 8.66
N SER A 128 6.40 21.51 8.48
CA SER A 128 6.86 21.98 7.18
C SER A 128 6.99 20.79 6.21
N GLU A 129 6.96 21.06 4.91
CA GLU A 129 7.16 20.02 3.87
C GLU A 129 8.51 19.31 4.06
N GLU A 130 9.55 20.05 4.43
CA GLU A 130 10.90 19.54 4.66
C GLU A 130 10.95 18.60 5.88
N ASP A 131 10.30 18.98 6.98
CA ASP A 131 10.20 18.14 8.18
C ASP A 131 9.36 16.90 7.94
N PHE A 132 8.25 17.03 7.19
CA PHE A 132 7.41 15.92 6.78
C PHE A 132 8.22 14.92 5.93
N THR A 133 8.92 15.42 4.90
CA THR A 133 9.74 14.60 4.02
C THR A 133 10.84 13.89 4.81
N THR A 134 11.55 14.62 5.66
CA THR A 134 12.60 14.05 6.50
C THR A 134 12.05 12.95 7.41
N THR A 135 10.90 13.18 8.05
CA THR A 135 10.25 12.19 8.91
C THR A 135 9.87 10.93 8.14
N VAL A 136 9.37 11.04 6.91
CA VAL A 136 9.03 9.88 6.08
C VAL A 136 10.30 9.15 5.60
N ARG A 137 11.36 9.87 5.24
CA ARG A 137 12.63 9.29 4.76
C ARG A 137 13.42 8.60 5.86
N GLU A 138 13.43 9.14 7.07
CA GLU A 138 14.19 8.60 8.20
C GLU A 138 13.35 7.66 9.07
N GLY A 139 12.03 7.76 8.99
CA GLY A 139 11.11 7.14 9.94
C GLY A 139 11.16 7.81 11.31
N GLN A 140 10.17 7.54 12.15
CA GLN A 140 10.13 8.08 13.51
C GLN A 140 9.45 7.10 14.47
N GLY A 141 10.20 6.68 15.51
CA GLY A 141 9.69 5.75 16.51
C GLY A 141 9.31 4.41 15.86
N SER A 142 8.01 4.12 15.83
CA SER A 142 7.46 2.92 15.19
C SER A 142 7.11 3.13 13.70
N MET A 143 7.16 4.37 13.20
CA MET A 143 6.94 4.67 11.78
C MET A 143 8.17 4.26 10.98
N PRO A 144 8.04 3.34 10.00
CA PRO A 144 9.15 2.91 9.17
C PRO A 144 9.63 4.04 8.25
N ALA A 145 10.89 3.93 7.82
CA ALA A 145 11.47 4.78 6.79
C ALA A 145 11.00 4.33 5.39
N PHE A 146 10.69 5.27 4.51
CA PHE A 146 10.32 5.03 3.12
C PHE A 146 11.35 5.64 2.18
N SER A 147 11.99 4.82 1.35
CA SER A 147 12.99 5.29 0.38
C SER A 147 12.34 5.96 -0.83
N ALA A 148 13.14 6.74 -1.57
CA ALA A 148 12.69 7.38 -2.82
C ALA A 148 12.24 6.39 -3.90
N ASP A 149 12.64 5.11 -3.77
CA ASP A 149 12.19 4.05 -4.67
C ASP A 149 10.79 3.50 -4.29
N GLN A 150 10.37 3.66 -3.03
CA GLN A 150 9.05 3.23 -2.55
C GLN A 150 8.00 4.32 -2.74
N ILE A 151 8.39 5.56 -2.45
CA ILE A 151 7.55 6.74 -2.57
C ILE A 151 8.45 7.83 -3.14
N ALA A 152 8.17 8.32 -4.35
CA ALA A 152 8.94 9.36 -4.99
C ALA A 152 8.82 10.69 -4.23
N ASP A 153 9.78 11.60 -4.42
CA ASP A 153 9.75 12.92 -3.76
C ASP A 153 8.52 13.71 -4.24
N GLU A 154 8.15 13.59 -5.52
CA GLU A 154 6.98 14.24 -6.09
C GLU A 154 5.66 13.74 -5.47
N GLU A 155 5.57 12.44 -5.18
CA GLU A 155 4.41 11.84 -4.50
C GLU A 155 4.33 12.29 -3.03
N LEU A 156 5.47 12.42 -2.36
CA LEU A 156 5.54 12.96 -0.99
C LEU A 156 5.09 14.40 -0.92
N THR A 157 5.55 15.25 -1.84
CA THR A 157 5.09 16.63 -1.96
C THR A 157 3.59 16.68 -2.20
N ALA A 158 3.06 15.85 -3.11
CA ALA A 158 1.62 15.81 -3.40
C ALA A 158 0.80 15.38 -2.16
N MET A 159 1.24 14.36 -1.42
CA MET A 159 0.61 13.94 -0.17
C MET A 159 0.69 14.99 0.92
N TYR A 160 1.84 15.68 1.06
CA TYR A 160 1.99 16.78 2.02
C TYR A 160 0.97 17.89 1.76
N GLN A 161 0.83 18.31 0.49
CA GLN A 161 -0.15 19.32 0.12
C GLN A 161 -1.56 18.84 0.44
N PHE A 162 -1.92 17.63 0.05
CA PHE A 162 -3.21 17.02 0.38
C PHE A 162 -3.48 17.06 1.90
N PHE A 163 -2.55 16.61 2.74
CA PHE A 163 -2.73 16.62 4.19
C PHE A 163 -2.80 18.02 4.79
N SER A 164 -2.13 19.01 4.20
CA SER A 164 -2.17 20.39 4.66
C SER A 164 -3.51 21.11 4.36
N GLU A 165 -4.26 20.58 3.38
CA GLU A 165 -5.56 21.12 2.95
C GLU A 165 -6.76 20.49 3.69
N GLN A 166 -6.54 19.38 4.42
CA GLN A 166 -7.55 18.63 5.17
C GLN A 166 -7.95 19.29 6.50
#